data_AF-E0SL71-F1
#
_entry.id   AF-E0SL71-F1
#
_cell.length_a   1.000
_cell.length_b   1.000
_cell.length_c   1.000
_cell.angle_alpha   90.00
_cell.angle_beta   90.00
_cell.angle_gamma   90.00
#
_symmetry.space_group_name_H-M   'P 1'
#
loop_
_entity.id
_entity.type
_entity.pdbx_description
1 polymer ?
#
loop_
_entity_poly.entity_id
_entity_poly.type
_entity_poly.pdbx_seq_one_letter_code
_entity_poly.pdbx_strand_id
1 'polypeptide(L)'
;MIRVNERSQHTCNLKYEGYILPCTYSHPLGVPVLANILVAVIAVIHLYILVLEMFLWDTEIGRKAFNLHADFARSTRTLAANQGLYNGFLAAGLLWGLWLGESGIQVTVFFLVCVLIAGIFGAVTASRKILYVQAIPASAALIALFFR
;
A
#
# COMPACT_ATOMS: atom_id res chain seq x y z
N MET A 1 6.74 32.93 37.06
CA MET A 1 5.32 32.76 37.43
C MET A 1 4.49 32.79 36.16
N ILE A 2 4.14 31.63 35.60
CA ILE A 2 3.40 31.52 34.34
C ILE A 2 1.92 31.71 34.66
N ARG A 3 1.32 32.83 34.23
CA ARG A 3 -0.14 32.96 34.22
C ARG A 3 -0.67 32.27 32.97
N VAL A 4 -1.33 31.14 33.14
CA VAL A 4 -2.16 30.55 32.08
C VAL A 4 -3.49 31.31 32.10
N ASN A 5 -3.72 32.16 31.10
CA ASN A 5 -5.01 32.81 30.89
C ASN A 5 -5.86 31.86 30.04
N GLU A 6 -6.86 31.20 30.64
CA GLU A 6 -7.77 30.24 29.98
C GLU A 6 -8.76 30.88 28.98
N ARG A 7 -8.55 32.13 28.55
CA ARG A 7 -9.53 32.88 27.74
C ARG A 7 -9.00 33.35 26.38
N SER A 8 -8.30 32.47 25.65
CA SER A 8 -7.88 32.72 24.26
C SER A 8 -7.53 31.40 23.55
N GLN A 9 -8.53 30.73 22.99
CA GLN A 9 -8.36 29.43 22.31
C GLN A 9 -7.72 29.48 20.90
N HIS A 10 -7.14 30.59 20.41
CA HIS A 10 -6.64 30.61 19.01
C HIS A 10 -5.26 31.22 18.71
N THR A 11 -4.39 31.46 19.69
CA THR A 11 -3.00 31.86 19.37
C THR A 11 -1.99 31.18 20.29
N CYS A 12 -1.43 30.05 19.85
CA CYS A 12 -0.18 29.52 20.37
C CYS A 12 0.95 30.43 19.87
N ASN A 13 1.47 31.32 20.70
CA ASN A 13 2.63 32.16 20.37
C ASN A 13 3.82 31.72 21.24
N LEU A 14 4.68 30.86 20.71
CA LEU A 14 5.99 30.58 21.32
C LEU A 14 6.93 31.73 20.99
N LYS A 15 7.21 32.60 21.96
CA LYS A 15 8.25 33.64 21.85
C LYS A 15 9.62 33.03 22.15
N TYR A 16 10.45 32.85 21.12
CA TYR A 16 11.90 32.76 21.25
C TYR A 16 12.53 33.90 20.43
N GLU A 17 13.39 34.70 21.05
CA GLU A 17 14.31 35.62 20.34
C GLU A 17 13.71 36.55 19.27
N GLY A 18 12.56 37.16 19.52
CA GLY A 18 12.11 38.35 18.75
C GLY A 18 11.60 38.09 17.33
N TYR A 19 11.56 36.85 16.86
CA TYR A 19 10.92 36.49 15.59
C TYR A 19 9.50 35.97 15.83
N ILE A 20 8.51 36.57 15.19
CA ILE A 20 7.15 36.00 15.11
C ILE A 20 7.19 34.94 14.01
N LEU A 21 7.42 33.69 14.40
CA LEU A 21 7.23 32.55 13.50
C LEU A 21 5.71 32.33 13.34
N PRO A 22 5.13 32.46 12.13
CA PRO A 22 3.75 32.07 11.91
C PRO A 22 3.61 30.57 12.21
N CYS A 23 2.62 30.19 13.04
CA CYS A 23 2.28 28.79 13.33
C CYS A 23 1.66 28.04 12.13
N THR A 24 1.90 28.52 10.92
CA THR A 24 1.42 27.95 9.67
C THR A 24 2.62 27.66 8.77
N TYR A 25 3.43 26.69 9.18
CA TYR A 25 4.09 25.81 8.22
C TYR A 25 3.39 24.44 8.26
N SER A 26 2.06 24.45 8.18
CA SER A 26 1.35 23.35 7.55
C SER A 26 1.63 23.48 6.06
N HIS A 27 2.73 22.90 5.57
CA HIS A 27 2.77 22.56 4.15
C HIS A 27 1.56 21.65 3.90
N PRO A 28 0.60 22.01 3.02
CA PRO A 28 -0.36 21.05 2.52
C PRO A 28 0.32 20.26 1.40
N LEU A 29 1.46 19.66 1.70
CA LEU A 29 2.01 18.59 0.88
C LEU A 29 1.79 17.32 1.71
N GLY A 30 0.51 17.06 2.00
CA GLY A 30 0.10 15.69 2.29
C GLY A 30 0.64 14.83 1.17
N VAL A 31 1.23 13.68 1.52
CA VAL A 31 1.82 12.65 0.66
C VAL A 31 1.52 12.88 -0.84
N PRO A 32 2.53 13.02 -1.73
CA PRO A 32 2.32 13.40 -3.12
C PRO A 32 1.19 12.58 -3.70
N VAL A 33 0.16 13.24 -4.24
CA VAL A 33 -1.10 12.62 -4.70
C VAL A 33 -0.80 11.39 -5.56
N LEU A 34 0.28 11.44 -6.34
CA LEU A 34 0.80 10.33 -7.11
C LEU A 34 1.16 9.08 -6.27
N ALA A 35 1.88 9.22 -5.17
CA ALA A 35 2.24 8.09 -4.30
C ALA A 35 1.00 7.41 -3.72
N ASN A 36 0.03 8.19 -3.23
CA ASN A 36 -1.22 7.65 -2.71
C ASN A 36 -2.02 6.92 -3.80
N ILE A 37 -2.08 7.49 -5.01
CA ILE A 37 -2.72 6.83 -6.17
C ILE A 37 -2.01 5.50 -6.47
N LEU A 38 -0.67 5.48 -6.52
CA LEU A 38 0.09 4.26 -6.80
C LEU A 38 -0.16 3.18 -5.74
N VAL A 39 -0.14 3.56 -4.46
CA VAL A 39 -0.45 2.63 -3.35
C VAL A 39 -1.87 2.09 -3.47
N ALA A 40 -2.85 2.94 -3.77
CA ALA A 40 -4.24 2.53 -3.95
C ALA A 40 -4.40 1.56 -5.14
N VAL A 41 -3.73 1.84 -6.26
CA VAL A 41 -3.71 0.95 -7.44
C VAL A 41 -3.12 -0.41 -7.06
N ILE A 42 -2.00 -0.44 -6.33
CA ILE A 42 -1.38 -1.70 -5.89
C ILE A 42 -2.33 -2.47 -4.97
N ALA A 43 -2.99 -1.82 -4.03
CA ALA A 43 -3.98 -2.46 -3.16
C ALA A 43 -5.14 -3.08 -3.97
N VAL A 44 -5.66 -2.37 -4.97
CA VAL A 44 -6.71 -2.87 -5.87
C VAL A 44 -6.21 -4.07 -6.69
N ILE A 45 -4.97 -4.05 -7.19
CA ILE A 45 -4.36 -5.19 -7.88
C ILE A 45 -4.34 -6.43 -6.97
N HIS A 46 -3.98 -6.27 -5.70
CA HIS A 46 -3.93 -7.39 -4.75
C HIS A 46 -5.33 -7.91 -4.39
N LEU A 47 -6.33 -7.04 -4.28
CA LEU A 47 -7.73 -7.47 -4.13
C LEU A 47 -8.23 -8.22 -5.35
N TYR A 48 -7.87 -7.77 -6.56
CA TYR A 48 -8.21 -8.47 -7.79
C TYR A 48 -7.57 -9.87 -7.85
N ILE A 49 -6.28 -9.98 -7.50
CA ILE A 49 -5.57 -11.27 -7.43
C ILE A 49 -6.19 -12.17 -6.36
N LEU A 50 -6.52 -11.63 -5.17
CA LEU A 50 -7.23 -12.36 -4.12
C LEU A 50 -8.52 -12.99 -4.66
N VAL A 51 -9.32 -12.21 -5.40
CA VAL A 51 -10.60 -12.73 -5.93
C VAL A 51 -10.35 -13.86 -6.92
N LEU A 52 -9.34 -13.70 -7.80
CA LEU A 52 -8.97 -14.75 -8.74
C LEU A 52 -8.49 -16.02 -8.04
N GLU A 53 -7.65 -15.91 -7.01
CA GLU A 53 -7.03 -17.05 -6.32
C GLU A 53 -7.98 -17.75 -5.34
N MET A 54 -8.82 -17.01 -4.61
CA MET A 54 -9.74 -17.59 -3.63
C MET A 54 -11.04 -18.12 -4.24
N PHE A 55 -11.62 -17.38 -5.18
CA PHE A 55 -12.97 -17.67 -5.66
C PHE A 55 -13.01 -18.21 -7.09
N LEU A 56 -12.11 -17.73 -7.96
CA LEU A 56 -12.18 -18.03 -9.40
C LEU A 56 -11.10 -19.00 -9.91
N TRP A 57 -10.21 -19.52 -9.05
CA TRP A 57 -9.02 -20.28 -9.45
C TRP A 57 -9.32 -21.47 -10.38
N ASP A 58 -10.25 -22.34 -9.96
CA ASP A 58 -10.72 -23.51 -10.73
C ASP A 58 -11.99 -23.18 -11.54
N THR A 59 -12.05 -21.97 -12.10
CA THR A 59 -13.03 -21.58 -13.12
C THR A 59 -12.31 -21.32 -14.45
N GLU A 60 -13.05 -21.12 -15.54
CA GLU A 60 -12.42 -20.77 -16.82
C GLU A 60 -11.69 -19.42 -16.77
N ILE A 61 -12.20 -18.46 -15.99
CA ILE A 61 -11.58 -17.13 -15.82
C ILE A 61 -10.22 -17.26 -15.14
N GLY A 62 -10.16 -17.93 -13.98
CA GLY A 62 -8.91 -18.14 -13.24
C GLY A 62 -7.88 -18.93 -14.05
N ARG A 63 -8.31 -20.02 -14.69
CA ARG A 63 -7.43 -20.82 -15.55
C ARG A 63 -6.85 -20.03 -16.73
N LYS A 64 -7.63 -19.13 -17.35
CA LYS A 64 -7.11 -18.25 -18.42
C LYS A 64 -6.16 -17.19 -17.86
N ALA A 65 -6.47 -16.60 -16.71
CA ALA A 65 -5.64 -15.58 -16.08
C ALA A 65 -4.23 -16.10 -15.72
N PHE A 66 -4.17 -17.31 -15.16
CA PHE A 66 -2.93 -17.94 -14.70
C PHE A 66 -2.36 -18.99 -15.67
N ASN A 67 -2.99 -19.21 -16.83
CA ASN A 67 -2.61 -20.20 -17.84
C ASN A 67 -2.48 -21.63 -17.26
N LEU A 68 -3.55 -22.12 -16.62
CA LEU A 68 -3.57 -23.40 -15.90
C LEU A 68 -4.37 -24.48 -16.64
N HIS A 69 -3.91 -25.72 -16.55
CA HIS A 69 -4.70 -26.91 -16.89
C HIS A 69 -5.78 -27.16 -15.83
N ALA A 70 -6.90 -27.79 -16.25
CA ALA A 70 -8.05 -28.05 -15.38
C ALA A 70 -7.68 -28.91 -14.14
N ASP A 71 -6.95 -30.00 -14.33
CA ASP A 71 -6.59 -30.91 -13.24
C ASP A 71 -5.63 -30.27 -12.23
N PHE A 72 -4.73 -29.41 -12.72
CA PHE A 72 -3.84 -28.64 -11.85
C PHE A 72 -4.60 -27.61 -11.02
N ALA A 73 -5.49 -26.83 -11.65
CA ALA A 73 -6.29 -25.83 -10.94
C ALA A 73 -7.19 -26.48 -9.88
N ARG A 74 -7.80 -27.62 -10.20
CA ARG A 74 -8.64 -28.39 -9.27
C ARG A 74 -7.84 -28.93 -8.09
N SER A 75 -6.68 -29.53 -8.33
CA SER A 75 -5.85 -30.14 -7.28
C SER A 75 -5.14 -29.10 -6.40
N THR A 76 -4.98 -27.85 -6.86
CA THR A 76 -4.30 -26.77 -6.12
C THR A 76 -5.22 -25.69 -5.57
N ARG A 77 -6.56 -25.84 -5.67
CA ARG A 77 -7.53 -24.81 -5.26
C ARG A 77 -7.32 -24.29 -3.84
N THR A 78 -7.09 -25.18 -2.87
CA THR A 78 -6.91 -24.79 -1.46
C THR A 78 -5.59 -24.05 -1.24
N LEU A 79 -4.52 -24.45 -1.94
CA LEU A 79 -3.24 -23.75 -1.92
C LEU A 79 -3.38 -22.34 -2.50
N ALA A 80 -4.06 -22.21 -3.64
CA ALA A 80 -4.35 -20.92 -4.25
C ALA A 80 -5.20 -20.03 -3.34
N ALA A 81 -6.24 -20.58 -2.69
CA ALA A 81 -7.05 -19.81 -1.75
C ALA A 81 -6.22 -19.26 -0.57
N ASN A 82 -5.24 -20.01 -0.08
CA ASN A 82 -4.31 -19.52 0.94
C ASN A 82 -3.38 -18.41 0.39
N GLN A 83 -2.89 -18.54 -0.84
CA GLN A 83 -2.13 -17.48 -1.52
C GLN A 83 -2.96 -16.20 -1.67
N GLY A 84 -4.23 -16.34 -2.07
CA GLY A 84 -5.16 -15.22 -2.20
C GLY A 84 -5.43 -14.51 -0.88
N LEU A 85 -5.52 -15.25 0.23
CA LEU A 85 -5.70 -14.65 1.56
C LEU A 85 -4.50 -13.77 1.95
N TYR A 86 -3.27 -14.20 1.66
CA TYR A 86 -2.08 -13.37 1.89
C TYR A 86 -2.11 -12.09 1.03
N ASN A 87 -2.53 -12.17 -0.23
CA ASN A 87 -2.77 -10.99 -1.07
C ASN A 87 -3.81 -10.03 -0.42
N GLY A 88 -4.82 -10.58 0.25
CA GLY A 88 -5.78 -9.81 1.04
C GLY A 88 -5.15 -9.07 2.21
N PHE A 89 -4.26 -9.70 2.96
CA PHE A 89 -3.52 -9.04 4.04
C PHE A 89 -2.63 -7.91 3.53
N LEU A 90 -1.98 -8.11 2.37
CA LEU A 90 -1.20 -7.05 1.72
C LEU A 90 -2.08 -5.85 1.34
N ALA A 91 -3.22 -6.10 0.70
CA ALA A 91 -4.17 -5.05 0.34
C ALA A 91 -4.71 -4.31 1.57
N ALA A 92 -5.12 -5.04 2.60
CA ALA A 92 -5.65 -4.47 3.84
C ALA A 92 -4.60 -3.59 4.53
N GLY A 93 -3.34 -4.03 4.59
CA GLY A 93 -2.24 -3.24 5.13
C GLY A 93 -1.98 -1.94 4.38
N LEU A 94 -1.98 -1.98 3.05
CA LEU A 94 -1.82 -0.79 2.20
C LEU A 94 -3.00 0.19 2.37
N LEU A 95 -4.24 -0.30 2.36
CA LEU A 95 -5.43 0.53 2.57
C LEU A 95 -5.47 1.14 3.98
N TRP A 96 -5.03 0.39 4.98
CA TRP A 96 -4.92 0.88 6.35
C TRP A 96 -3.86 1.99 6.46
N GLY A 97 -2.70 1.79 5.85
CA GLY A 97 -1.65 2.82 5.78
C GLY A 97 -2.15 4.10 5.10
N LEU A 98 -2.90 3.98 3.99
CA LEU A 98 -3.53 5.13 3.33
C LEU A 98 -4.56 5.83 4.22
N TRP A 99 -5.40 5.07 4.93
CA TRP A 99 -6.43 5.64 5.81
C TRP A 99 -5.82 6.44 6.97
N LEU A 100 -4.68 6.00 7.51
CA LEU A 100 -3.95 6.71 8.56
C LEU A 100 -3.20 7.96 8.08
N GLY A 101 -3.11 8.20 6.76
CA GLY A 101 -2.41 9.35 6.19
C GLY A 101 -0.94 9.40 6.60
N GLU A 102 -0.47 10.58 7.06
CA GLU A 102 0.92 10.78 7.50
C GLU A 102 1.37 9.81 8.60
N SER A 103 0.46 9.44 9.52
CA SER A 103 0.75 8.47 10.58
C SER A 103 0.88 7.03 10.07
N GLY A 104 0.40 6.75 8.86
CA GLY A 104 0.39 5.42 8.25
C GLY A 104 1.60 5.11 7.37
N ILE A 105 2.53 6.05 7.17
CA ILE A 105 3.61 5.90 6.18
C ILE A 105 4.48 4.66 6.44
N GLN A 106 4.81 4.39 7.70
CA GLN A 106 5.62 3.21 8.06
C GLN A 106 4.90 1.91 7.71
N VAL A 107 3.58 1.86 7.91
CA VAL A 107 2.73 0.71 7.54
C VAL A 107 2.74 0.55 6.02
N THR A 108 2.49 1.63 5.28
CA THR A 108 2.50 1.61 3.81
C THR A 108 3.84 1.14 3.26
N VAL A 109 4.96 1.67 3.76
CA VAL A 109 6.31 1.29 3.32
C VAL A 109 6.58 -0.18 3.60
N PHE A 110 6.24 -0.68 4.79
CA PHE A 110 6.42 -2.09 5.14
C PHE A 110 5.69 -3.00 4.14
N PHE A 111 4.41 -2.75 3.88
CA PHE A 111 3.64 -3.55 2.94
C PHE A 111 4.13 -3.43 1.50
N LEU A 112 4.52 -2.23 1.04
CA LEU A 112 5.10 -2.07 -0.30
C LEU A 112 6.43 -2.83 -0.45
N VAL A 113 7.28 -2.86 0.58
CA VAL A 113 8.51 -3.67 0.57
C VAL A 113 8.17 -5.17 0.50
N CYS A 114 7.17 -5.63 1.26
CA CYS A 114 6.69 -7.00 1.14
C CYS A 114 6.22 -7.33 -0.28
N VAL A 115 5.41 -6.46 -0.90
CA VAL A 115 4.95 -6.62 -2.29
C VAL A 115 6.14 -6.66 -3.26
N LEU A 116 7.13 -5.79 -3.09
CA LEU A 116 8.31 -5.75 -3.94
C LEU A 116 9.10 -7.07 -3.86
N ILE A 117 9.39 -7.56 -2.65
CA ILE A 117 10.15 -8.79 -2.43
C ILE A 117 9.38 -9.99 -2.98
N ALA A 118 8.08 -10.11 -2.66
CA ALA A 118 7.23 -11.18 -3.17
C ALA A 118 7.13 -11.13 -4.70
N GLY A 119 7.02 -9.93 -5.27
CA GLY A 119 6.97 -9.72 -6.72
C GLY A 119 8.26 -10.15 -7.43
N ILE A 120 9.43 -9.85 -6.85
CA ILE A 120 10.72 -10.30 -7.39
C ILE A 120 10.84 -11.82 -7.29
N PHE A 121 10.54 -12.39 -6.12
CA PHE A 121 10.61 -13.83 -5.92
C PHE A 121 9.65 -14.59 -6.86
N GLY A 122 8.41 -14.13 -6.98
CA GLY A 122 7.41 -14.69 -7.89
C GLY A 122 7.81 -14.54 -9.36
N ALA A 123 8.46 -13.45 -9.74
CA ALA A 123 8.98 -13.26 -11.10
C ALA A 123 10.05 -14.30 -11.47
N VAL A 124 10.90 -14.65 -10.51
CA VAL A 124 11.96 -15.66 -10.69
C VAL A 124 11.40 -17.08 -10.68
N THR A 125 10.40 -17.36 -9.84
CA THR A 125 9.95 -18.73 -9.55
C THR A 125 8.70 -19.17 -10.29
N ALA A 126 7.80 -18.25 -10.65
CA ALA A 126 6.49 -18.59 -11.21
C ALA A 126 6.23 -17.98 -12.58
N SER A 127 6.34 -16.65 -12.72
CA SER A 127 6.07 -15.97 -13.99
C SER A 127 6.66 -14.57 -14.06
N ARG A 128 7.35 -14.25 -15.17
CA ARG A 128 7.84 -12.89 -15.43
C ARG A 128 6.75 -11.81 -15.40
N LYS A 129 5.47 -12.16 -15.62
CA LYS A 129 4.34 -11.22 -15.51
C LYS A 129 4.25 -10.61 -14.11
N ILE A 130 4.64 -11.35 -13.07
CA ILE A 130 4.58 -10.91 -11.67
C ILE A 130 5.50 -9.70 -11.44
N LEU A 131 6.63 -9.62 -12.14
CA LEU A 131 7.53 -8.46 -12.09
C LEU A 131 6.79 -7.17 -12.49
N TYR A 132 6.03 -7.23 -13.58
CA TYR A 132 5.33 -6.07 -14.14
C TYR A 132 4.09 -5.68 -13.36
N VAL A 133 3.40 -6.66 -12.76
CA VAL A 133 2.14 -6.43 -12.03
C VAL A 133 2.38 -6.07 -10.55
N GLN A 134 3.48 -6.53 -9.95
CA GLN A 134 3.76 -6.33 -8.52
C GLN A 134 5.04 -5.52 -8.27
N ALA A 135 6.20 -6.03 -8.69
CA ALA A 135 7.50 -5.47 -8.30
C ALA A 135 7.75 -4.06 -8.87
N ILE A 136 7.45 -3.83 -10.16
CA ILE A 136 7.64 -2.52 -10.79
C ILE A 136 6.70 -1.46 -10.18
N PRO A 137 5.37 -1.70 -10.06
CA PRO A 137 4.49 -0.76 -9.38
C PRO A 137 4.90 -0.48 -7.94
N ALA A 138 5.26 -1.51 -7.16
CA ALA A 138 5.71 -1.33 -5.77
C ALA A 138 6.99 -0.50 -5.67
N SER A 139 7.96 -0.73 -6.55
CA SER A 139 9.17 0.09 -6.65
C SER A 139 8.84 1.54 -6.97
N ALA A 140 7.93 1.78 -7.93
CA ALA A 140 7.51 3.13 -8.30
C ALA A 140 6.80 3.85 -7.14
N ALA A 141 5.93 3.15 -6.40
CA ALA A 141 5.26 3.70 -5.22
C ALA A 141 6.25 4.03 -4.09
N LEU A 142 7.22 3.14 -3.81
CA LEU A 142 8.27 3.40 -2.83
C LEU A 142 9.10 4.62 -3.21
N ILE A 143 9.56 4.71 -4.46
CA ILE A 143 10.29 5.86 -4.98
C ILE A 143 9.46 7.14 -4.79
N ALA A 144 8.18 7.13 -5.19
CA ALA A 144 7.30 8.28 -5.03
C ALA A 144 7.09 8.70 -3.57
N LEU A 145 7.09 7.76 -2.62
CA LEU A 145 7.04 8.06 -1.18
C LEU A 145 8.35 8.65 -0.66
N PHE A 146 9.51 8.23 -1.16
CA PHE A 146 10.82 8.75 -0.73
C PHE A 146 11.10 10.17 -1.23
N PHE A 147 10.54 10.56 -2.37
CA PHE A 147 10.70 11.90 -2.97
C PHE A 147 9.54 12.86 -2.62
N ARG A 148 8.80 12.58 -1.55
CA ARG A 148 7.68 13.42 -1.07
C ARG A 148 8.10 14.74 -0.47
#